data_AF-A0A0H3F796-F1
#
_entry.id   AF-A0A0H3F796-F1
#
_cell.length_a   1.000
_cell.length_b   1.000
_cell.length_c   1.000
_cell.angle_alpha   90.00
_cell.angle_beta   90.00
_cell.angle_gamma   90.00
#
_symmetry.space_group_name_H-M   'P 1'
#
loop_
_entity.id
_entity.type
_entity.pdbx_description
1 polymer ?
#
loop_
_entity_poly.entity_id
_entity_poly.type
_entity_poly.pdbx_seq_one_letter_code
_entity_poly.pdbx_strand_id
1 'polypeptide(L)'
;MIRISVGDNWVVTSDCYQFILNKKKTILSGDKKGQEYLEATAYYAKIDQLVKGLLHFHIRDSDVRTLAELADEIANIGDLCRVAFNVTQSGK
;
A
#
# COMPACT_ATOMS: atom_id res chain seq x y z
N MET A 1 -4.65 12.56 10.74
CA MET A 1 -4.39 11.12 10.59
C MET A 1 -4.49 10.79 9.11
N ILE A 2 -3.46 10.17 8.53
CA ILE A 2 -3.47 9.80 7.11
C ILE A 2 -4.16 8.44 6.95
N ARG A 3 -4.98 8.28 5.91
CA ARG A 3 -5.50 7.00 5.45
C ARG A 3 -5.64 7.04 3.93
N ILE A 4 -4.69 6.45 3.23
CA ILE A 4 -4.60 6.51 1.77
C ILE A 4 -4.54 5.09 1.25
N SER A 5 -5.52 4.70 0.44
CA SER A 5 -5.54 3.38 -0.21
C SER A 5 -4.74 3.47 -1.51
N VAL A 6 -3.78 2.58 -1.70
CA VAL A 6 -2.94 2.53 -2.90
C VAL A 6 -3.22 1.21 -3.60
N GLY A 7 -3.90 1.29 -4.74
CA GLY A 7 -4.46 0.14 -5.43
C GLY A 7 -5.37 -0.70 -4.52
N ASP A 8 -5.41 -2.00 -4.79
CA ASP A 8 -6.32 -2.91 -4.10
C ASP A 8 -5.75 -3.39 -2.77
N ASN A 9 -4.43 -3.59 -2.70
CA ASN A 9 -3.81 -4.36 -1.62
C ASN A 9 -3.23 -3.51 -0.50
N TRP A 10 -2.91 -2.23 -0.72
CA TRP A 10 -2.14 -1.43 0.23
C TRP A 10 -2.96 -0.28 0.82
N VAL A 11 -2.75 -0.01 2.11
CA VAL A 11 -3.28 1.17 2.80
C VAL A 11 -2.18 1.80 3.65
N VAL A 12 -1.87 3.05 3.37
CA VAL A 12 -0.97 3.87 4.16
C VAL A 12 -1.76 4.56 5.25
N THR A 13 -1.37 4.36 6.51
CA THR A 13 -1.91 5.09 7.66
C THR A 13 -0.80 5.78 8.44
N SER A 14 -1.17 6.60 9.42
CA SER A 14 -0.20 7.19 10.35
C SER A 14 -0.78 7.30 11.76
N ASP A 15 0.08 7.17 12.76
CA ASP A 15 -0.22 7.58 14.14
C ASP A 15 0.58 8.85 14.50
N CYS A 16 0.73 9.17 15.79
CA CYS A 16 1.51 10.32 16.24
C CYS A 16 3.03 10.12 16.20
N TYR A 17 3.51 8.91 15.93
CA TYR A 17 4.93 8.54 15.95
C TYR A 17 5.46 8.17 14.57
N GLN A 18 4.65 7.52 13.73
CA GLN A 18 5.13 6.86 12.53
C GLN A 18 4.06 6.73 11.44
N PHE A 19 4.54 6.46 10.23
CA PHE A 19 3.74 5.99 9.12
C PHE A 19 3.67 4.46 9.14
N ILE A 20 2.53 3.91 8.76
CA ILE A 20 2.24 2.49 8.81
C ILE A 20 1.83 2.05 7.40
N LEU A 21 2.55 1.07 6.86
CA LEU A 21 2.15 0.38 5.64
C LEU A 21 1.32 -0.85 6.02
N ASN A 22 0.07 -0.89 5.58
CA ASN A 22 -0.84 -2.00 5.85
C ASN A 22 -1.20 -2.73 4.57
N LYS A 23 -1.39 -4.04 4.68
CA LYS A 23 -1.99 -4.86 3.63
C LYS A 23 -3.48 -5.06 3.94
N LYS A 24 -4.35 -4.91 2.93
CA LYS A 24 -5.75 -5.32 3.03
C LYS A 24 -5.81 -6.84 2.98
N LYS A 25 -6.49 -7.44 3.94
CA LYS A 25 -6.71 -8.89 4.00
C LYS A 25 -8.18 -9.18 4.26
N THR A 26 -8.63 -10.33 3.77
CA THR A 26 -9.98 -10.83 3.98
C THR A 26 -9.93 -11.98 4.97
N ILE A 27 -10.81 -11.96 5.96
CA ILE A 27 -10.95 -13.06 6.92
C ILE A 27 -11.47 -14.30 6.18
N LEU A 28 -10.72 -15.40 6.26
CA LEU A 28 -11.01 -16.61 5.48
C LEU A 28 -11.93 -17.61 6.20
N SER A 29 -12.08 -17.50 7.53
CA SER A 29 -12.81 -18.46 8.36
C SER A 29 -13.47 -17.82 9.59
N GLY A 30 -14.40 -18.57 10.20
CA GLY A 30 -15.17 -18.14 11.37
C GLY A 30 -16.30 -17.16 11.05
N ASP A 31 -16.92 -16.62 12.11
CA ASP A 31 -18.14 -15.80 12.02
C ASP A 31 -17.95 -14.47 11.27
N LYS A 32 -16.69 -14.03 11.12
CA LYS A 32 -16.33 -12.80 10.41
C LYS A 32 -15.78 -13.05 9.00
N LYS A 33 -15.91 -14.28 8.47
CA LYS A 33 -15.48 -14.62 7.12
C LYS A 33 -16.01 -13.62 6.09
N GLY A 34 -15.14 -13.16 5.20
CA GLY A 34 -15.47 -12.18 4.16
C GLY A 34 -15.29 -10.72 4.59
N GLN A 35 -15.07 -10.43 5.88
CA GLN A 35 -14.76 -9.06 6.32
C GLN A 35 -13.30 -8.71 6.00
N GLU A 36 -13.07 -7.47 5.58
CA GLU A 36 -11.73 -6.93 5.36
C GLU A 36 -11.13 -6.38 6.66
N TYR A 37 -9.84 -6.58 6.85
CA TYR A 37 -9.05 -5.96 7.90
C TYR A 37 -7.70 -5.47 7.37
N LEU A 38 -7.10 -4.55 8.11
CA LEU A 38 -5.75 -4.07 7.83
C LEU A 38 -4.76 -4.84 8.70
N GLU A 39 -3.76 -5.42 8.07
CA GLU A 39 -2.61 -6.00 8.75
C GLU A 39 -1.40 -5.09 8.57
N ALA A 40 -0.88 -4.57 9.68
CA ALA A 40 0.32 -3.73 9.67
C ALA A 40 1.52 -4.56 9.20
N THR A 41 2.10 -4.19 8.07
CA THR A 41 3.22 -4.87 7.44
C THR A 41 4.56 -4.25 7.84
N ALA A 42 4.62 -2.93 7.93
CA ALA A 42 5.83 -2.21 8.30
C ALA A 42 5.53 -0.82 8.87
N TYR A 43 6.49 -0.31 9.65
CA TYR A 43 6.44 0.98 10.32
C TYR A 43 7.64 1.83 9.92
N TYR A 44 7.40 3.11 9.66
CA TYR A 44 8.40 4.03 9.13
C TYR A 44 8.34 5.38 9.83
N ALA A 45 9.48 5.86 10.33
CA ALA A 45 9.56 7.18 10.95
C ALA A 45 9.46 8.31 9.91
N LYS A 46 9.83 8.03 8.64
CA LYS A 46 9.88 9.02 7.56
C LYS A 46 9.09 8.55 6.34
N ILE A 47 8.48 9.51 5.65
CA ILE A 47 7.65 9.24 4.46
C ILE A 47 8.45 8.62 3.31
N ASP A 48 9.72 9.02 3.11
CA ASP A 48 10.55 8.47 2.04
C ASP A 48 10.88 6.98 2.27
N GLN A 49 11.04 6.58 3.53
CA GLN A 49 11.22 5.19 3.91
C GLN A 49 9.95 4.38 3.65
N LEU A 50 8.78 4.94 3.94
CA LEU A 50 7.50 4.31 3.62
C LEU A 50 7.34 4.10 2.11
N VAL A 51 7.65 5.10 1.29
CA VAL A 51 7.54 4.99 -0.17
C VAL A 51 8.44 3.89 -0.70
N LYS A 52 9.70 3.83 -0.24
CA LYS A 52 10.63 2.74 -0.59
C LYS A 52 10.11 1.38 -0.12
N GLY A 53 9.53 1.32 1.07
CA GLY A 53 8.91 0.14 1.64
C GLY A 53 7.76 -0.39 0.78
N LEU A 54 6.83 0.49 0.42
CA LEU A 54 5.70 0.17 -0.47
C LEU A 54 6.18 -0.43 -1.79
N LEU A 55 7.14 0.22 -2.44
CA LEU A 55 7.72 -0.26 -3.69
C LEU A 55 8.36 -1.65 -3.52
N HIS A 56 9.16 -1.81 -2.47
CA HIS A 56 9.83 -3.07 -2.17
C HIS A 56 8.84 -4.22 -1.97
N PHE A 57 7.79 -4.03 -1.17
CA PHE A 57 6.80 -5.07 -0.93
C PHE A 57 5.94 -5.35 -2.16
N HIS A 58 5.58 -4.32 -2.94
CA HIS A 58 4.80 -4.50 -4.15
C HIS A 58 5.56 -5.36 -5.18
N ILE A 59 6.83 -5.05 -5.43
CA ILE A 59 7.69 -5.85 -6.31
C ILE A 59 7.89 -7.26 -5.76
N ARG A 60 8.15 -7.39 -4.45
CA ARG A 60 8.38 -8.70 -3.82
C ARG A 60 7.17 -9.64 -3.92
N ASP A 61 5.97 -9.09 -3.89
CA ASP A 61 4.72 -9.85 -4.00
C ASP A 61 4.25 -10.02 -5.46
N SER A 62 4.98 -9.50 -6.44
CA SER A 62 4.67 -9.62 -7.87
C SER A 62 5.28 -10.88 -8.48
N ASP A 63 4.70 -11.35 -9.59
CA ASP A 63 5.18 -12.52 -10.34
C ASP A 63 6.20 -12.16 -11.44
N VAL A 64 6.88 -11.01 -11.32
CA VAL A 64 7.83 -10.52 -12.34
C VAL A 64 9.03 -11.45 -12.49
N ARG A 65 9.45 -11.70 -13.73
CA ARG A 65 10.54 -12.63 -14.09
C ARG A 65 11.64 -11.96 -14.90
N THR A 66 11.42 -10.76 -15.42
CA THR A 66 12.37 -10.02 -16.23
C THR A 66 12.58 -8.59 -15.73
N LEU A 67 13.69 -7.96 -16.13
CA LEU A 67 13.96 -6.56 -15.82
C LEU A 67 12.98 -5.60 -16.50
N ALA A 68 12.43 -5.98 -17.65
CA ALA A 68 11.40 -5.19 -18.33
C ALA A 68 10.10 -5.19 -17.52
N GLU A 69 9.64 -6.37 -17.11
CA GLU A 69 8.46 -6.50 -16.24
C GLU A 69 8.64 -5.79 -14.89
N LEU A 70 9.86 -5.81 -14.34
CA LEU A 70 10.17 -5.05 -13.13
C LEU A 70 10.01 -3.54 -13.34
N ALA A 71 10.47 -3.00 -14.47
CA ALA A 71 10.30 -1.60 -14.80
C ALA A 71 8.83 -1.21 -14.98
N ASP A 72 8.05 -2.09 -15.62
CA ASP A 72 6.60 -1.91 -15.78
C ASP A 72 5.89 -1.88 -14.43
N GLU A 73 6.26 -2.77 -13.50
CA GLU A 73 5.64 -2.82 -12.17
C GLU A 73 6.02 -1.60 -11.30
N ILE A 74 7.24 -1.08 -11.44
CA ILE A 74 7.64 0.20 -10.82
C ILE A 74 6.79 1.36 -11.37
N ALA A 75 6.52 1.40 -12.67
CA ALA A 75 5.69 2.42 -13.28
C ALA A 75 4.22 2.30 -12.80
N ASN A 76 3.69 1.08 -12.78
CA ASN A 76 2.34 0.76 -12.33
C ASN A 76 2.07 1.27 -10.90
N ILE A 77 2.95 0.95 -9.93
CA ILE A 77 2.77 1.46 -8.56
C ILE A 77 2.91 2.97 -8.45
N GLY A 78 3.73 3.59 -9.30
CA GLY A 78 3.81 5.04 -9.43
C GLY A 78 2.47 5.66 -9.85
N ASP A 79 1.80 5.04 -10.82
CA ASP A 79 0.46 5.45 -11.28
C ASP A 79 -0.60 5.27 -10.19
N LEU A 80 -0.59 4.13 -9.50
CA LEU A 80 -1.48 3.86 -8.37
C LEU A 80 -1.33 4.89 -7.26
N CYS A 81 -0.08 5.27 -6.95
CA CYS A 81 0.19 6.33 -5.99
C CYS A 81 -0.38 7.66 -6.49
N ARG A 82 -0.11 8.07 -7.73
CA ARG A 82 -0.65 9.31 -8.31
C ARG A 82 -2.17 9.39 -8.16
N VAL A 83 -2.89 8.31 -8.50
CA VAL A 83 -4.34 8.25 -8.34
C VAL A 83 -4.73 8.39 -6.87
N ALA A 84 -4.12 7.60 -5.99
CA ALA A 84 -4.44 7.59 -4.56
C ALA A 84 -4.28 8.97 -3.91
N PHE A 85 -3.21 9.71 -4.24
CA PHE A 85 -2.93 11.01 -3.66
C PHE A 85 -3.75 12.16 -4.29
N ASN A 86 -4.15 12.04 -5.56
CA ASN A 86 -4.98 13.04 -6.23
C ASN A 86 -6.44 13.01 -5.77
N VAL A 87 -6.99 11.84 -5.44
CA VAL A 87 -8.37 11.71 -4.94
C VAL A 87 -8.58 12.49 -3.64
N THR A 88 -7.54 12.59 -2.80
CA THR A 88 -7.56 13.38 -1.56
C THR A 88 -7.74 14.89 -1.75
N GLN A 89 -7.55 15.43 -2.97
CA GLN A 89 -7.70 16.87 -3.23
C GLN A 89 -9.11 17.29 -3.68
N SER A 90 -10.01 16.35 -4.01
CA SER A 90 -11.38 16.65 -4.45
C SER A 90 -12.38 16.79 -3.29
N GLY A 91 -11.90 16.77 -2.04
CA GLY A 91 -12.71 16.90 -0.83
C GLY A 91 -12.47 18.20 -0.06
N LYS A 92 -12.18 19.31 -0.76
CA LYS A 92 -12.20 20.67 -0.20
C LYS A 92 -13.37 21.45 -0.75
#